data_AF-A0AA87IRD5-F1
#
_entry.id   AF-A0AA87IRD5-F1
#
_cell.length_a   1.000
_cell.length_b   1.000
_cell.length_c   1.000
_cell.angle_alpha   90.00
_cell.angle_beta   90.00
_cell.angle_gamma   90.00
#
_symmetry.space_group_name_H-M   'P 1'
#
loop_
_entity.id
_entity.type
_entity.pdbx_description
1 polymer ?
#
loop_
_entity_poly.entity_id
_entity_poly.type
_entity_poly.pdbx_seq_one_letter_code
_entity_poly.pdbx_strand_id
1 'polypeptide(L)'
;MNKFIDTHPDYKNYSSEKYFTDEITRDFVDAFKGFIIGHITNTGQFKNIISIIAKNVPCSPGSNWGFPWLHEDLDDVLWNLQRKNRFPKFMDCIIEITATYFKTDIEDVNDVLEDSLIGYYLENDLLEGLTWKVREDIEASIQSVSEALEEIPLSFKNTIDHLEQAKEQLARIDNPRARKDALRDCVSALEAHLKYLSGKNDFRQCVSELVDEKIGDKKILKDALTIWRYVHEDVPDIRHGHDANISLEKEEVLYYIDRTMSLIKYLSRIYS
;
A
#
# COMPACT_ATOMS: atom_id res chain seq x y z
N MET A 1 15.50 9.02 -11.80
CA MET A 1 14.96 9.03 -10.42
C MET A 1 13.45 9.00 -10.53
N ASN A 2 12.88 7.83 -10.25
CA ASN A 2 11.43 7.62 -10.29
C ASN A 2 10.80 8.35 -9.11
N LYS A 3 9.60 8.92 -9.26
CA LYS A 3 8.91 9.51 -8.11
C LYS A 3 8.45 8.40 -7.18
N PHE A 4 8.33 8.71 -5.89
CA PHE A 4 7.84 7.77 -4.90
C PHE A 4 6.47 7.18 -5.30
N ILE A 5 5.53 8.02 -5.75
CA ILE A 5 4.19 7.57 -6.14
C ILE A 5 4.18 6.65 -7.38
N ASP A 6 5.21 6.73 -8.22
CA ASP A 6 5.31 5.88 -9.42
C ASP A 6 5.77 4.45 -9.04
N THR A 7 6.45 4.32 -7.90
CA THR A 7 7.00 3.04 -7.40
C THR A 7 6.14 2.43 -6.28
N HIS A 8 5.47 3.28 -5.49
CA HIS A 8 4.59 2.91 -4.38
C HIS A 8 3.24 3.64 -4.51
N PRO A 9 2.45 3.38 -5.57
CA PRO A 9 1.18 4.08 -5.81
C PRO A 9 0.16 3.83 -4.69
N ASP A 10 0.25 2.67 -4.05
CA ASP A 10 -0.68 2.17 -3.04
C ASP A 10 -0.15 2.34 -1.59
N TYR A 11 0.84 3.20 -1.36
CA TYR A 11 1.53 3.37 -0.06
C TYR A 11 0.61 3.64 1.14
N LYS A 12 -0.58 4.23 0.93
CA LYS A 12 -1.57 4.47 1.98
C LYS A 12 -2.26 3.21 2.49
N ASN A 13 -2.11 2.11 1.74
CA ASN A 13 -2.69 0.82 2.07
C ASN A 13 -1.70 -0.01 2.89
N TYR A 14 -0.49 0.50 3.08
CA TYR A 14 0.56 -0.16 3.83
C TYR A 14 0.36 0.10 5.31
N SER A 15 0.44 -0.94 6.12
CA SER A 15 0.34 -0.86 7.56
C SER A 15 1.44 -1.64 8.24
N SER A 16 1.86 -1.16 9.40
CA SER A 16 2.80 -1.82 10.29
C SER A 16 2.51 -1.39 11.72
N GLU A 17 2.73 -2.29 12.67
CA GLU A 17 2.70 -1.95 14.11
C GLU A 17 3.92 -1.12 14.52
N LYS A 18 5.00 -1.16 13.73
CA LYS A 18 6.30 -0.55 14.05
C LYS A 18 6.57 0.71 13.25
N TYR A 19 6.23 0.71 11.96
CA TYR A 19 6.68 1.74 11.02
C TYR A 19 5.56 2.64 10.52
N PHE A 20 5.86 3.93 10.35
CA PHE A 20 5.02 4.90 9.65
C PHE A 20 5.20 4.76 8.13
N THR A 21 4.09 4.57 7.42
CA THR A 21 4.07 4.28 5.97
C THR A 21 3.52 5.43 5.13
N ASP A 22 2.81 6.38 5.74
CA ASP A 22 2.19 7.50 5.04
C ASP A 22 2.21 8.83 5.83
N GLU A 23 2.93 8.86 6.95
CA GLU A 23 3.05 10.02 7.84
C GLU A 23 4.51 10.48 8.01
N ILE A 24 4.69 11.80 8.15
CA ILE A 24 5.99 12.41 8.46
C ILE A 24 6.01 12.75 9.96
N THR A 25 6.82 12.02 10.72
CA THR A 25 6.95 12.24 12.16
C THR A 25 7.77 13.48 12.47
N ARG A 26 7.54 14.08 13.65
CA ARG A 26 8.38 15.17 14.13
C ARG A 26 9.82 14.72 14.39
N ASP A 27 9.97 13.51 14.92
CA ASP A 27 11.27 12.92 15.23
C ASP A 27 12.11 12.78 13.95
N PHE A 28 11.49 12.39 12.83
CA PHE A 28 12.16 12.43 11.52
C PHE A 28 12.65 13.83 11.17
N VAL A 29 11.80 14.85 11.30
CA VAL A 29 12.16 16.22 10.91
C VAL A 29 13.36 16.72 11.70
N ASP A 30 13.36 16.48 13.01
CA ASP A 30 14.45 16.90 13.90
C ASP A 30 15.74 16.11 13.61
N ALA A 31 15.64 14.79 13.38
CA ALA A 31 16.79 13.94 13.04
C ALA A 31 17.38 14.30 11.67
N PHE A 32 16.54 14.47 10.64
CA PHE A 32 16.98 14.82 9.30
C PHE A 32 17.58 16.23 9.22
N LYS A 33 17.05 17.18 10.01
CA LYS A 33 17.69 18.49 10.21
C LYS A 33 19.09 18.34 10.77
N GLY A 34 19.24 17.57 11.85
CA GLY A 34 20.54 17.29 12.47
C GLY A 34 21.52 16.67 11.49
N PHE A 35 21.05 15.69 10.71
CA PHE A 35 21.82 15.04 9.67
C PHE A 35 22.32 16.02 8.60
N ILE A 36 21.44 16.85 8.03
CA ILE A 36 21.83 17.87 7.05
C ILE A 36 22.89 18.79 7.64
N ILE A 37 22.65 19.35 8.83
CA ILE A 37 23.55 20.31 9.48
C ILE A 37 24.92 19.69 9.75
N GLY A 38 24.97 18.41 10.13
CA GLY A 38 26.22 17.70 10.41
C GLY A 38 27.09 17.44 9.18
N HIS A 39 26.49 17.34 7.98
CA HIS A 39 27.20 16.93 6.76
C HIS A 39 27.51 18.09 5.80
N ILE A 40 26.83 19.22 5.93
CA ILE A 40 27.07 20.39 5.08
C ILE A 40 28.29 21.19 5.54
N THR A 41 29.12 21.61 4.58
CA THR A 41 30.34 22.38 4.89
C THR A 41 30.36 23.78 4.25
N ASN A 42 29.42 24.08 3.35
CA ASN A 42 29.31 25.40 2.73
C ASN A 42 27.86 25.87 2.55
N THR A 43 27.72 27.19 2.53
CA THR A 43 26.41 27.87 2.45
C THR A 43 25.70 27.66 1.11
N GLY A 44 26.45 27.39 0.03
CA GLY A 44 25.87 27.11 -1.29
C GLY A 44 25.12 25.78 -1.32
N GLN A 45 25.75 24.71 -0.82
CA GLN A 45 25.10 23.40 -0.64
C GLN A 45 23.87 23.51 0.26
N PHE A 46 24.02 24.21 1.39
CA PHE A 46 22.93 24.39 2.34
C PHE A 46 21.72 25.06 1.69
N LYS A 47 21.94 26.16 0.96
CA LYS A 47 20.88 26.89 0.25
C LYS A 47 20.20 26.04 -0.84
N ASN A 48 20.97 25.19 -1.54
CA ASN A 48 20.40 24.32 -2.54
C ASN A 48 19.54 23.21 -1.92
N ILE A 49 19.96 22.63 -0.79
CA ILE A 49 19.14 21.66 -0.04
C ILE A 49 17.81 22.30 0.39
N ILE A 50 17.85 23.50 0.97
CA ILE A 50 16.64 24.27 1.34
C ILE A 50 15.76 24.50 0.11
N SER A 51 16.36 24.82 -1.03
CA SER A 51 15.64 25.03 -2.30
C SER A 51 14.96 23.76 -2.82
N ILE A 52 15.59 22.58 -2.66
CA ILE A 52 14.99 21.29 -3.01
C ILE A 52 13.77 21.01 -2.14
N ILE A 53 13.87 21.24 -0.82
CA ILE A 53 12.75 21.08 0.11
C ILE A 53 11.61 22.03 -0.28
N ALA A 54 11.91 23.31 -0.45
CA ALA A 54 10.92 24.33 -0.77
C ALA A 54 10.16 24.08 -2.08
N LYS A 55 10.87 23.58 -3.11
CA LYS A 55 10.32 23.16 -4.40
C LYS A 55 9.29 22.04 -4.26
N ASN A 56 9.55 21.05 -3.41
CA ASN A 56 8.67 19.90 -3.22
C ASN A 56 7.48 20.21 -2.28
N VAL A 57 7.61 21.26 -1.46
CA VAL A 57 6.64 21.69 -0.43
C VAL A 57 5.87 22.96 -0.82
N PRO A 58 5.78 23.28 -2.11
CA PRO A 58 5.63 24.66 -2.63
C PRO A 58 5.61 25.77 -1.54
N CYS A 59 6.78 26.08 -0.99
CA CYS A 59 7.00 27.23 -0.11
C CYS A 59 8.19 28.05 -0.61
N SER A 60 8.41 29.22 0.00
CA SER A 60 9.58 30.04 -0.33
C SER A 60 10.83 29.43 0.31
N PRO A 61 11.96 29.29 -0.42
CA PRO A 61 13.22 28.77 0.12
C PRO A 61 13.98 29.78 1.01
N GLY A 62 13.42 30.97 1.23
CA GLY A 62 14.14 32.08 1.87
C GLY A 62 15.12 32.77 0.90
N SER A 63 15.53 33.98 1.25
CA SER A 63 16.53 34.75 0.49
C SER A 63 17.84 34.93 1.25
N ASN A 64 17.92 34.39 2.48
CA ASN A 64 19.04 34.63 3.39
C ASN A 64 20.34 33.96 2.91
N TRP A 65 21.43 34.38 3.55
CA TRP A 65 22.78 33.91 3.32
C TRP A 65 23.55 33.85 4.64
N GLY A 66 24.44 32.86 4.76
CA GLY A 66 25.21 32.62 5.99
C GLY A 66 24.53 31.60 6.90
N PHE A 67 25.34 30.76 7.55
CA PHE A 67 24.84 29.59 8.29
C PHE A 67 23.74 29.89 9.31
N PRO A 68 23.87 30.89 10.22
CA PRO A 68 22.82 31.15 11.22
C PRO A 68 21.43 31.36 10.63
N TRP A 69 21.34 32.14 9.55
CA TRP A 69 20.08 32.43 8.87
C TRP A 69 19.59 31.25 8.03
N LEU A 70 20.51 30.46 7.46
CA LEU A 70 20.13 29.25 6.72
C LEU A 70 19.61 28.14 7.64
N HIS A 71 19.98 28.12 8.92
CA HIS A 71 19.35 27.23 9.90
C HIS A 71 17.88 27.59 10.12
N GLU A 72 17.55 28.88 10.21
CA GLU A 72 16.17 29.36 10.32
C GLU A 72 15.36 29.04 9.05
N ASP A 73 15.94 29.31 7.87
CA ASP A 73 15.31 28.96 6.59
C ASP A 73 15.06 27.44 6.47
N LEU A 74 16.00 26.60 6.93
CA LEU A 74 15.83 25.15 6.95
C LEU A 74 14.68 24.72 7.87
N ASP A 75 14.58 25.31 9.07
CA ASP A 75 13.49 25.04 10.01
C ASP A 75 12.14 25.36 9.40
N ASP A 76 12.02 26.53 8.76
CA ASP A 76 10.78 26.95 8.13
C ASP A 76 10.34 25.99 7.01
N VAL A 77 11.27 25.56 6.13
CA VAL A 77 10.91 24.66 5.02
C VAL A 77 10.59 23.25 5.51
N LEU A 78 11.29 22.73 6.51
CA LEU A 78 11.03 21.42 7.11
C LEU A 78 9.72 21.41 7.91
N TRP A 79 9.41 22.49 8.63
CA TRP A 79 8.12 22.63 9.30
C TRP A 79 6.95 22.67 8.31
N ASN A 80 7.13 23.39 7.20
CA ASN A 80 6.14 23.39 6.11
C ASN A 80 5.99 22.00 5.46
N LEU A 81 7.09 21.24 5.36
CA LEU A 81 7.12 19.88 4.81
C LEU A 81 6.24 18.96 5.64
N GLN A 82 6.40 18.99 6.97
CA GLN A 82 5.57 18.24 7.91
C GLN A 82 4.09 18.67 7.85
N ARG A 83 3.82 19.98 7.99
CA ARG A 83 2.44 20.50 8.12
C ARG A 83 1.56 20.26 6.90
N LYS A 84 2.13 20.22 5.69
CA LYS A 84 1.35 20.01 4.48
C LYS A 84 0.96 18.55 4.27
N ASN A 85 1.49 17.62 5.08
CA ASN A 85 1.25 16.18 5.03
C ASN A 85 1.28 15.60 3.60
N ARG A 86 2.30 15.98 2.83
CA ARG A 86 2.50 15.50 1.45
C ARG A 86 3.57 14.42 1.43
N PHE A 87 3.27 13.28 2.03
CA PHE A 87 4.22 12.16 2.19
C PHE A 87 4.96 11.79 0.88
N PRO A 88 4.31 11.64 -0.30
CA PRO A 88 5.05 11.33 -1.53
C PRO A 88 6.05 12.42 -1.95
N LYS A 89 5.72 13.70 -1.70
CA LYS A 89 6.63 14.82 -2.00
C LYS A 89 7.76 14.94 -1.02
N PHE A 90 7.52 14.52 0.21
CA PHE A 90 8.56 14.33 1.19
C PHE A 90 9.52 13.23 0.74
N MET A 91 9.03 12.05 0.36
CA MET A 91 9.87 10.96 -0.14
C MET A 91 10.65 11.38 -1.41
N ASP A 92 10.03 12.09 -2.35
CA ASP A 92 10.69 12.68 -3.54
C ASP A 92 11.82 13.66 -3.14
N CYS A 93 11.64 14.42 -2.05
CA CYS A 93 12.63 15.37 -1.56
C CYS A 93 13.85 14.66 -0.95
N ILE A 94 13.64 13.65 -0.10
CA ILE A 94 14.74 12.93 0.56
C ILE A 94 15.62 12.24 -0.49
N ILE A 95 15.02 11.59 -1.48
CA ILE A 95 15.79 10.92 -2.54
C ILE A 95 16.53 11.92 -3.43
N GLU A 96 15.95 13.10 -3.73
CA GLU A 96 16.62 14.17 -4.50
C GLU A 96 17.82 14.74 -3.74
N ILE A 97 17.69 15.00 -2.44
CA ILE A 97 18.79 15.47 -1.58
C ILE A 97 19.88 14.41 -1.48
N THR A 98 19.50 13.16 -1.21
CA THR A 98 20.46 12.05 -1.04
C THR A 98 21.24 11.80 -2.32
N ALA A 99 20.57 11.73 -3.46
CA ALA A 99 21.22 11.54 -4.76
C ALA A 99 22.19 12.68 -5.12
N THR A 100 21.92 13.91 -4.65
CA THR A 100 22.70 15.10 -5.01
C THR A 100 23.86 15.36 -4.04
N TYR A 101 23.65 15.16 -2.73
CA TYR A 101 24.58 15.60 -1.69
C TYR A 101 25.09 14.48 -0.79
N PHE A 102 24.35 13.39 -0.62
CA PHE A 102 24.64 12.33 0.37
C PHE A 102 24.73 10.95 -0.29
N LYS A 103 25.21 10.89 -1.54
CA LYS A 103 25.26 9.64 -2.31
C LYS A 103 26.19 8.60 -1.68
N THR A 104 27.20 9.03 -0.94
CA THR A 104 28.12 8.16 -0.20
C THR A 104 27.62 7.78 1.18
N ASP A 105 26.57 8.46 1.66
CA ASP A 105 26.10 8.40 3.05
C ASP A 105 24.67 7.84 3.09
N ILE A 106 24.33 6.96 2.14
CA ILE A 106 22.99 6.36 2.01
C ILE A 106 22.66 5.53 3.26
N GLU A 107 23.64 4.85 3.84
CA GLU A 107 23.48 4.09 5.08
C GLU A 107 23.08 5.03 6.23
N ASP A 108 23.77 6.16 6.41
CA ASP A 108 23.41 7.13 7.45
C ASP A 108 22.01 7.75 7.23
N VAL A 109 21.61 7.98 5.97
CA VAL A 109 20.24 8.42 5.65
C VAL A 109 19.21 7.33 6.02
N ASN A 110 19.53 6.07 5.75
CA ASN A 110 18.67 4.94 6.11
C ASN A 110 18.58 4.74 7.62
N ASP A 111 19.65 5.01 8.38
CA ASP A 111 19.64 5.00 9.84
C ASP A 111 18.71 6.09 10.38
N VAL A 112 18.76 7.31 9.84
CA VAL A 112 17.83 8.40 10.20
C VAL A 112 16.37 7.99 9.93
N LEU A 113 16.11 7.35 8.80
CA LEU A 113 14.78 6.84 8.45
C LEU A 113 14.35 5.74 9.44
N GLU A 114 15.25 4.83 9.81
CA GLU A 114 14.97 3.73 10.73
C GLU A 114 14.69 4.19 12.15
N ASP A 115 15.55 5.05 12.70
CA ASP A 115 15.42 5.64 14.03
C ASP A 115 14.12 6.44 14.18
N SER A 116 13.65 7.02 13.06
CA SER A 116 12.40 7.75 12.98
C SER A 116 11.20 6.88 12.62
N LEU A 117 11.40 5.55 12.57
CA LEU A 117 10.40 4.53 12.26
C LEU A 117 9.72 4.73 10.90
N ILE A 118 10.42 5.26 9.90
CA ILE A 118 9.90 5.36 8.54
C ILE A 118 9.98 3.99 7.85
N GLY A 119 8.86 3.59 7.26
CA GLY A 119 8.64 2.29 6.63
C GLY A 119 9.39 2.01 5.33
N TYR A 120 10.27 2.91 4.92
CA TYR A 120 10.97 2.82 3.66
C TYR A 120 12.45 3.08 3.86
N TYR A 121 13.24 2.51 2.97
CA TYR A 121 14.67 2.74 2.89
C TYR A 121 15.09 2.97 1.44
N LEU A 122 16.22 3.64 1.27
CA LEU A 122 16.83 3.89 -0.02
C LEU A 122 17.79 2.76 -0.36
N GLU A 123 17.67 2.24 -1.57
CA GLU A 123 18.61 1.29 -2.15
C GLU A 123 19.18 1.85 -3.44
N ASN A 124 20.49 1.70 -3.64
CA ASN A 124 21.16 2.12 -4.88
C ASN A 124 21.25 0.93 -5.84
N ASP A 125 20.33 0.89 -6.80
CA ASP A 125 20.35 -0.08 -7.89
C ASP A 125 21.31 0.37 -9.00
N LEU A 126 22.04 -0.58 -9.59
CA LEU A 126 23.04 -0.30 -10.63
C LEU A 126 22.44 0.26 -11.92
N LEU A 127 21.18 -0.03 -12.23
CA LEU A 127 20.48 0.36 -13.46
C LEU A 127 19.52 1.52 -13.23
N GLU A 128 18.79 1.49 -12.11
CA GLU A 128 17.73 2.47 -11.81
C GLU A 128 18.20 3.63 -10.93
N GLY A 129 19.39 3.50 -10.33
CA GLY A 129 19.93 4.42 -9.35
C GLY A 129 19.26 4.28 -7.98
N LEU A 130 19.20 5.37 -7.23
CA LEU A 130 18.49 5.39 -5.95
C LEU A 130 16.99 5.14 -6.15
N THR A 131 16.46 4.16 -5.42
CA THR A 131 15.04 3.78 -5.40
C THR A 131 14.55 3.55 -3.97
N TRP A 132 13.24 3.70 -3.77
CA TRP A 132 12.58 3.40 -2.50
C TRP A 132 12.20 1.93 -2.41
N LYS A 133 12.51 1.32 -1.28
CA LYS A 133 12.08 -0.04 -0.91
C LYS A 133 11.26 0.01 0.38
N VAL A 134 10.32 -0.92 0.50
CA VAL A 134 9.46 -1.09 1.67
C VAL A 134 10.15 -2.05 2.64
N ARG A 135 10.09 -1.79 3.94
CA ARG A 135 10.62 -2.72 4.95
C ARG A 135 9.75 -3.98 5.06
N GLU A 136 10.35 -5.11 5.43
CA GLU A 136 9.68 -6.42 5.45
C GLU A 136 8.47 -6.48 6.39
N ASP A 137 8.50 -5.76 7.52
CA ASP A 137 7.42 -5.73 8.53
C ASP A 137 6.19 -4.88 8.12
N ILE A 138 6.05 -4.57 6.82
CA ILE A 138 4.98 -3.73 6.29
C ILE A 138 4.11 -4.54 5.35
N GLU A 139 2.84 -4.65 5.72
CA GLU A 139 1.85 -5.39 4.95
C GLU A 139 0.93 -4.41 4.22
N ALA A 140 0.70 -4.64 2.93
CA ALA A 140 -0.32 -3.92 2.17
C ALA A 140 -1.68 -4.61 2.32
N SER A 141 -2.72 -3.85 2.68
CA SER A 141 -4.09 -4.38 2.79
C SER A 141 -4.65 -4.96 1.47
N ILE A 142 -4.02 -4.61 0.35
CA ILE A 142 -4.35 -5.05 -1.01
C ILE A 142 -3.45 -6.19 -1.53
N GLN A 143 -2.47 -6.65 -0.74
CA GLN A 143 -1.42 -7.56 -1.21
C GLN A 143 -2.02 -8.84 -1.80
N SER A 144 -2.85 -9.54 -1.02
CA SER A 144 -3.48 -10.80 -1.44
C SER A 144 -4.32 -10.69 -2.71
N VAL A 145 -4.99 -9.54 -2.92
CA VAL A 145 -5.79 -9.27 -4.12
C VAL A 145 -4.89 -9.01 -5.33
N SER A 146 -3.81 -8.23 -5.14
CA SER A 146 -2.87 -7.92 -6.20
C SER A 146 -2.13 -9.17 -6.69
N GLU A 147 -1.70 -10.04 -5.76
CA GLU A 147 -1.11 -11.34 -6.11
C GLU A 147 -2.11 -12.26 -6.83
N ALA A 148 -3.37 -12.28 -6.41
CA ALA A 148 -4.39 -13.08 -7.10
C ALA A 148 -4.61 -12.59 -8.55
N LEU A 149 -4.63 -11.27 -8.77
CA LEU A 149 -4.75 -10.67 -10.11
C LEU A 149 -3.63 -11.09 -11.06
N GLU A 150 -2.40 -11.25 -10.56
CA GLU A 150 -1.24 -11.69 -11.36
C GLU A 150 -1.35 -13.17 -11.80
N GLU A 151 -2.03 -14.01 -11.01
CA GLU A 151 -2.16 -15.45 -11.27
C GLU A 151 -3.38 -15.83 -12.12
N ILE A 152 -4.37 -14.94 -12.23
CA ILE A 152 -5.63 -15.23 -12.94
C ILE A 152 -5.47 -14.98 -14.45
N PRO A 153 -5.80 -15.97 -15.31
CA PRO A 153 -5.78 -15.76 -16.75
C PRO A 153 -6.74 -14.64 -17.21
N LEU A 154 -6.34 -13.86 -18.22
CA LEU A 154 -7.14 -12.75 -18.77
C LEU A 154 -8.53 -13.14 -19.31
N SER A 155 -8.80 -14.45 -19.49
CA SER A 155 -10.12 -14.97 -19.86
C SER A 155 -11.17 -14.79 -18.75
N PHE A 156 -10.76 -14.68 -17.49
CA PHE A 156 -11.63 -14.53 -16.31
C PHE A 156 -12.01 -13.06 -16.06
N LYS A 157 -12.50 -12.36 -17.10
CA LYS A 157 -12.75 -10.90 -17.06
C LYS A 157 -13.61 -10.45 -15.87
N ASN A 158 -14.74 -11.11 -15.62
CA ASN A 158 -15.63 -10.73 -14.53
C ASN A 158 -14.97 -10.93 -13.15
N THR A 159 -14.11 -11.94 -13.00
CA THR A 159 -13.33 -12.13 -11.77
C THR A 159 -12.36 -10.98 -11.60
N ILE A 160 -11.62 -10.63 -12.65
CA ILE A 160 -10.66 -9.51 -12.64
C ILE A 160 -11.37 -8.19 -12.29
N ASP A 161 -12.50 -7.88 -12.95
CA ASP A 161 -13.26 -6.65 -12.71
C ASP A 161 -13.68 -6.50 -11.25
N HIS A 162 -14.12 -7.59 -10.61
CA HIS A 162 -14.49 -7.59 -9.20
C HIS A 162 -13.29 -7.47 -8.25
N LEU A 163 -12.14 -8.07 -8.60
CA LEU A 163 -10.92 -7.91 -7.80
C LEU A 163 -10.34 -6.50 -7.88
N GLU A 164 -10.42 -5.84 -9.04
CA GLU A 164 -10.04 -4.43 -9.19
C GLU A 164 -10.95 -3.53 -8.36
N GLN A 165 -12.27 -3.77 -8.36
CA GLN A 165 -13.20 -3.08 -7.46
C GLN A 165 -12.85 -3.30 -5.99
N ALA A 166 -12.55 -4.55 -5.59
CA ALA A 166 -12.13 -4.85 -4.23
C ALA A 166 -10.85 -4.09 -3.84
N LYS A 167 -9.89 -3.98 -4.76
CA LYS A 167 -8.65 -3.21 -4.55
C LYS A 167 -8.94 -1.73 -4.29
N GLU A 168 -9.84 -1.11 -5.05
CA GLU A 168 -10.26 0.28 -4.81
C GLU A 168 -10.92 0.47 -3.44
N GLN A 169 -11.73 -0.49 -3.00
CA GLN A 169 -12.39 -0.44 -1.69
C GLN A 169 -11.40 -0.65 -0.53
N LEU A 170 -10.47 -1.58 -0.67
CA LEU A 170 -9.39 -1.83 0.30
C LEU A 170 -8.46 -0.63 0.47
N ALA A 171 -8.36 0.24 -0.54
CA ALA A 171 -7.65 1.51 -0.40
C ALA A 171 -8.29 2.49 0.59
N ARG A 172 -9.51 2.17 1.06
CA ARG A 172 -10.27 2.94 2.05
C ARG A 172 -10.71 2.07 3.20
N ILE A 173 -9.91 1.05 3.54
CA ILE A 173 -10.27 0.01 4.51
C ILE A 173 -10.66 0.56 5.88
N ASP A 174 -10.24 1.76 6.29
CA ASP A 174 -10.68 2.35 7.57
C ASP A 174 -12.15 2.79 7.55
N ASN A 175 -12.78 2.88 6.39
CA ASN A 175 -14.22 3.08 6.26
C ASN A 175 -14.94 1.73 6.41
N PRO A 176 -15.80 1.55 7.43
CA PRO A 176 -16.54 0.29 7.64
C PRO A 176 -17.39 -0.15 6.44
N ARG A 177 -17.88 0.81 5.63
CA ARG A 177 -18.62 0.50 4.41
C ARG A 177 -17.71 -0.05 3.31
N ALA A 178 -16.52 0.55 3.14
CA ALA A 178 -15.54 0.08 2.18
C ALA A 178 -15.02 -1.32 2.53
N ARG A 179 -14.86 -1.67 3.81
CA ARG A 179 -14.53 -3.04 4.25
C ARG A 179 -15.54 -4.08 3.72
N LYS A 180 -16.83 -3.77 3.88
CA LYS A 180 -17.93 -4.64 3.44
C LYS A 180 -17.98 -4.76 1.94
N ASP A 181 -17.90 -3.63 1.24
CA ASP A 181 -17.92 -3.59 -0.21
C ASP A 181 -16.69 -4.34 -0.79
N ALA A 182 -15.50 -4.19 -0.20
CA ALA A 182 -14.31 -4.97 -0.55
C ALA A 182 -14.52 -6.49 -0.43
N LEU A 183 -15.00 -6.96 0.74
CA LEU A 183 -15.24 -8.38 0.97
C LEU A 183 -16.31 -8.93 0.01
N ARG A 184 -17.37 -8.16 -0.24
CA ARG A 184 -18.41 -8.52 -1.21
C ARG A 184 -17.84 -8.66 -2.61
N ASP A 185 -17.02 -7.72 -3.03
CA ASP A 185 -16.45 -7.70 -4.37
C ASP A 185 -15.48 -8.90 -4.53
N CYS A 186 -14.70 -9.25 -3.50
CA CYS A 186 -13.91 -10.49 -3.47
C CYS A 186 -14.77 -11.77 -3.57
N VAL A 187 -15.90 -11.87 -2.87
CA VAL A 187 -16.79 -13.03 -2.98
C VAL A 187 -17.50 -13.08 -4.34
N SER A 188 -17.84 -11.92 -4.89
CA SER A 188 -18.39 -11.81 -6.26
C SER A 188 -17.36 -12.28 -7.29
N ALA A 189 -16.08 -11.97 -7.09
CA ALA A 189 -14.99 -12.48 -7.91
C ALA A 189 -14.91 -14.02 -7.83
N LEU A 190 -14.97 -14.59 -6.62
CA LEU A 190 -14.98 -16.04 -6.41
C LEU A 190 -16.19 -16.70 -7.10
N GLU A 191 -17.38 -16.12 -6.97
CA GLU A 191 -18.58 -16.61 -7.65
C GLU A 191 -18.41 -16.59 -9.17
N ALA A 192 -17.95 -15.47 -9.74
CA ALA A 192 -17.69 -15.36 -11.18
C ALA A 192 -16.67 -16.41 -11.66
N HIS A 193 -15.64 -16.67 -10.86
CA HIS A 193 -14.60 -17.65 -11.15
C HIS A 193 -15.18 -19.07 -11.16
N LEU A 194 -15.95 -19.45 -10.14
CA LEU A 194 -16.60 -20.76 -10.04
C LEU A 194 -17.62 -21.00 -11.16
N LYS A 195 -18.39 -19.96 -11.55
CA LYS A 195 -19.32 -20.02 -12.67
C LYS A 195 -18.61 -20.30 -13.99
N TYR A 196 -17.47 -19.63 -14.22
CA TYR A 196 -16.66 -19.85 -15.40
C TYR A 196 -16.16 -21.30 -15.48
N LEU A 197 -15.62 -21.82 -14.37
CA LEU A 197 -15.06 -23.17 -14.32
C LEU A 197 -16.12 -24.27 -14.47
N SER A 198 -17.27 -24.14 -13.80
CA SER A 198 -18.31 -25.18 -13.74
C SER A 198 -19.34 -25.11 -14.87
N GLY A 199 -19.43 -23.96 -15.57
CA GLY A 199 -20.50 -23.69 -16.53
C GLY A 199 -21.90 -23.59 -15.91
N LYS A 200 -22.02 -23.51 -14.58
CA LYS A 200 -23.31 -23.34 -13.86
C LYS A 200 -23.51 -21.88 -13.48
N ASN A 201 -24.75 -21.54 -13.12
CA ASN A 201 -25.14 -20.17 -12.72
C ASN A 201 -25.46 -20.02 -11.23
N ASP A 202 -25.73 -21.11 -10.51
CA ASP A 202 -25.98 -21.07 -9.07
C ASP A 202 -24.69 -21.43 -8.30
N PHE A 203 -24.34 -20.63 -7.29
CA PHE A 203 -23.08 -20.78 -6.54
C PHE A 203 -22.91 -22.19 -5.95
N ARG A 204 -23.96 -22.75 -5.34
CA ARG A 204 -23.90 -24.07 -4.70
C ARG A 204 -23.80 -25.18 -5.74
N GLN A 205 -24.48 -25.02 -6.88
CA GLN A 205 -24.34 -25.94 -8.02
C GLN A 205 -22.94 -25.89 -8.62
N CYS A 206 -22.32 -24.71 -8.75
CA CYS A 206 -20.94 -24.57 -9.23
C CYS A 206 -19.98 -25.41 -8.38
N VAL A 207 -20.07 -25.28 -7.04
CA VAL A 207 -19.22 -26.05 -6.12
C VAL A 207 -19.50 -27.54 -6.21
N SER A 208 -20.77 -27.96 -6.32
CA SER A 208 -21.10 -29.38 -6.48
C SER A 208 -20.50 -29.97 -7.74
N GLU A 209 -20.64 -29.27 -8.88
CA GLU A 209 -20.12 -29.74 -10.17
C GLU A 209 -18.60 -29.95 -10.10
N LEU A 210 -17.85 -28.97 -9.59
CA LEU A 210 -16.38 -29.07 -9.51
C LEU A 210 -15.91 -30.20 -8.59
N VAL A 211 -16.68 -30.50 -7.53
CA VAL A 211 -16.41 -31.64 -6.65
C VAL A 211 -16.71 -32.97 -7.35
N ASP A 212 -17.82 -33.05 -8.08
CA ASP A 212 -18.26 -34.26 -8.77
C ASP A 212 -17.33 -34.59 -9.96
N GLU A 213 -16.86 -33.57 -10.67
CA GLU A 213 -15.85 -33.65 -11.73
C GLU A 213 -14.42 -33.85 -11.20
N LYS A 214 -14.21 -33.76 -9.88
CA LYS A 214 -12.91 -33.90 -9.21
C LYS A 214 -11.85 -32.92 -9.72
N ILE A 215 -12.27 -31.69 -10.03
CA ILE A 215 -11.39 -30.61 -10.48
C ILE A 215 -10.43 -30.18 -9.36
N GLY A 216 -10.69 -30.51 -8.09
CA GLY A 216 -9.78 -30.21 -6.99
C GLY A 216 -10.09 -30.99 -5.73
N ASP A 217 -9.39 -30.67 -4.64
CA ASP A 217 -9.66 -31.27 -3.34
C ASP A 217 -11.05 -30.87 -2.83
N LYS A 218 -11.84 -31.87 -2.46
CA LYS A 218 -13.22 -31.70 -2.02
C LYS A 218 -13.36 -30.78 -0.81
N LYS A 219 -12.41 -30.81 0.14
CA LYS A 219 -12.49 -29.96 1.34
C LYS A 219 -12.23 -28.51 0.97
N ILE A 220 -11.24 -28.26 0.12
CA ILE A 220 -10.90 -26.91 -0.36
C ILE A 220 -12.08 -26.34 -1.17
N LEU A 221 -12.64 -27.11 -2.11
CA LEU A 221 -13.80 -26.65 -2.90
C LEU A 221 -15.02 -26.34 -2.04
N LYS A 222 -15.29 -27.17 -1.02
CA LYS A 222 -16.39 -26.91 -0.08
C LYS A 222 -16.17 -25.70 0.82
N ASP A 223 -14.94 -25.22 0.93
CA ASP A 223 -14.64 -24.01 1.68
C ASP A 223 -15.31 -22.76 1.09
N ALA A 224 -15.52 -22.76 -0.24
CA ALA A 224 -16.29 -21.75 -0.94
C ALA A 224 -17.69 -21.56 -0.32
N LEU A 225 -18.34 -22.65 0.09
CA LEU A 225 -19.66 -22.62 0.73
C LEU A 225 -19.61 -22.00 2.12
N THR A 226 -18.51 -22.22 2.85
CA THR A 226 -18.29 -21.62 4.18
C THR A 226 -18.12 -20.10 4.06
N ILE A 227 -17.29 -19.65 3.10
CA ILE A 227 -17.10 -18.23 2.80
C ILE A 227 -18.43 -17.60 2.37
N TRP A 228 -19.13 -18.24 1.43
CA TRP A 228 -20.41 -17.76 0.93
C TRP A 228 -21.45 -17.60 2.03
N ARG A 229 -21.60 -18.62 2.89
CA ARG A 229 -22.54 -18.57 4.01
C ARG A 229 -22.21 -17.42 4.95
N TYR A 230 -20.95 -17.26 5.31
CA TYR A 230 -20.56 -16.16 6.20
C TYR A 230 -20.93 -14.80 5.61
N VAL A 231 -20.50 -14.53 4.38
CA VAL A 231 -20.72 -13.22 3.73
C VAL A 231 -22.19 -12.94 3.39
N HIS A 232 -22.95 -13.95 2.96
CA HIS A 232 -24.31 -13.75 2.48
C HIS A 232 -25.42 -14.13 3.46
N GLU A 233 -25.15 -14.95 4.46
CA GLU A 233 -26.17 -15.44 5.41
C GLU A 233 -25.90 -14.91 6.83
N ASP A 234 -24.64 -14.93 7.29
CA ASP A 234 -24.27 -14.53 8.65
C ASP A 234 -24.03 -13.01 8.77
N VAL A 235 -23.64 -12.34 7.67
CA VAL A 235 -23.47 -10.87 7.60
C VAL A 235 -24.47 -10.25 6.60
N PRO A 236 -25.77 -10.20 6.92
CA PRO A 236 -26.84 -9.81 5.97
C PRO A 236 -26.73 -8.37 5.44
N ASP A 237 -25.98 -7.49 6.10
CA ASP A 237 -25.69 -6.10 5.68
C ASP A 237 -24.82 -6.00 4.40
N ILE A 238 -24.24 -7.11 3.96
CA ILE A 238 -23.49 -7.17 2.69
C ILE A 238 -24.42 -7.32 1.47
N ARG A 239 -25.72 -7.61 1.68
CA ARG A 239 -26.74 -7.63 0.62
C ARG A 239 -27.29 -6.23 0.35
N HIS A 240 -27.63 -5.95 -0.91
CA HIS A 240 -28.21 -4.67 -1.34
C HIS A 240 -29.36 -4.20 -0.42
N GLY A 241 -29.17 -3.08 0.28
CA GLY A 241 -30.26 -2.31 0.91
C GLY A 241 -30.67 -2.73 2.33
N HIS A 242 -29.78 -3.27 3.16
CA HIS A 242 -30.01 -3.35 4.61
C HIS A 242 -29.37 -2.18 5.35
N ASP A 243 -30.12 -1.58 6.28
CA ASP A 243 -29.67 -0.48 7.17
C ASP A 243 -29.05 -1.00 8.48
N ALA A 244 -28.86 -2.32 8.60
CA ALA A 244 -28.41 -2.96 9.82
C ALA A 244 -26.88 -2.89 9.91
N ASN A 245 -26.36 -1.88 10.60
CA ASN A 245 -24.93 -1.57 10.68
C ASN A 245 -24.13 -2.60 11.53
N ILE A 246 -23.90 -3.80 11.00
CA ILE A 246 -22.98 -4.77 11.60
C ILE A 246 -21.57 -4.30 11.24
N SER A 247 -20.83 -3.73 12.20
CA SER A 247 -19.44 -3.34 11.96
C SER A 247 -18.57 -4.61 11.86
N LEU A 248 -17.92 -4.81 10.73
CA LEU A 248 -16.87 -5.82 10.60
C LEU A 248 -15.53 -5.16 10.91
N GLU A 249 -14.74 -5.81 11.77
CA GLU A 249 -13.39 -5.35 12.08
C GLU A 249 -12.46 -5.56 10.88
N LYS A 250 -11.42 -4.74 10.80
CA LYS A 250 -10.48 -4.74 9.67
C LYS A 250 -9.83 -6.11 9.50
N GLU A 251 -9.40 -6.69 10.62
CA GLU A 251 -8.68 -7.96 10.69
C GLU A 251 -9.57 -9.12 10.25
N GLU A 252 -10.85 -9.10 10.64
CA GLU A 252 -11.83 -10.09 10.21
C GLU A 252 -12.06 -10.03 8.70
N VAL A 253 -12.18 -8.83 8.14
CA VAL A 253 -12.35 -8.61 6.70
C VAL A 253 -11.13 -9.09 5.92
N LEU A 254 -9.93 -8.73 6.36
CA LEU A 254 -8.67 -9.17 5.72
C LEU A 254 -8.54 -10.69 5.75
N TYR A 255 -8.84 -11.33 6.89
CA TYR A 255 -8.82 -12.79 7.00
C TYR A 255 -9.72 -13.47 5.95
N TYR A 256 -10.95 -12.99 5.77
CA TYR A 256 -11.86 -13.57 4.77
C TYR A 256 -11.45 -13.25 3.34
N ILE A 257 -10.86 -12.08 3.08
CA ILE A 257 -10.29 -11.73 1.78
C ILE A 257 -9.11 -12.65 1.45
N ASP A 258 -8.16 -12.84 2.36
CA ASP A 258 -6.98 -13.70 2.15
C ASP A 258 -7.39 -15.15 1.90
N ARG A 259 -8.37 -15.64 2.65
CA ARG A 259 -8.96 -16.97 2.45
C ARG A 259 -9.63 -17.10 1.08
N THR A 260 -10.35 -16.05 0.64
CA THR A 260 -10.99 -16.01 -0.68
C THR A 260 -9.95 -15.96 -1.79
N MET A 261 -8.92 -15.13 -1.66
CA MET A 261 -7.85 -15.00 -2.64
C MET A 261 -7.04 -16.30 -2.75
N SER A 262 -6.77 -16.96 -1.63
CA SER A 262 -6.11 -18.27 -1.61
C SER A 262 -6.90 -19.32 -2.39
N LEU A 263 -8.23 -19.32 -2.26
CA LEU A 263 -9.10 -20.22 -3.02
C LEU A 263 -9.12 -19.87 -4.52
N ILE A 264 -9.20 -18.58 -4.88
CA ILE A 264 -9.15 -18.15 -6.29
C ILE A 264 -7.80 -18.54 -6.93
N LYS A 265 -6.68 -18.30 -6.24
CA LYS A 265 -5.34 -18.72 -6.69
C LYS A 265 -5.28 -20.24 -6.89
N TYR A 266 -5.77 -21.01 -5.91
CA TYR A 266 -5.85 -22.47 -6.00
C TYR A 266 -6.63 -22.95 -7.24
N LEU A 267 -7.81 -22.39 -7.47
CA LEU A 267 -8.67 -22.71 -8.62
C LEU A 267 -8.00 -22.33 -9.95
N SER A 268 -7.38 -21.15 -10.00
CA SER A 268 -6.68 -20.65 -11.19
C SER A 268 -5.53 -21.58 -11.58
N ARG A 269 -4.76 -22.05 -10.61
CA ARG A 269 -3.61 -22.95 -10.81
C ARG A 269 -3.97 -24.36 -11.24
N ILE A 270 -5.15 -24.85 -10.90
CA ILE A 270 -5.57 -26.21 -11.32
C ILE A 270 -6.19 -26.19 -12.71
N TYR A 271 -6.71 -25.06 -13.14
CA TYR A 271 -7.30 -24.89 -14.45
C TYR A 271 -6.32 -24.41 -15.52
N SER A 272 -5.16 -23.87 -15.13
CA SER A 272 -4.05 -23.49 -16.03
C SER A 272 -3.18 -24.68 -16.40
#